data_AF-A0A840WJ00-F1
#
_entry.id   AF-A0A840WJ00-F1
#
_cell.length_a   1.000
_cell.length_b   1.000
_cell.length_c   1.000
_cell.angle_alpha   90.00
_cell.angle_beta   90.00
_cell.angle_gamma   90.00
#
_symmetry.space_group_name_H-M   'P 1'
#
loop_
_entity.id
_entity.type
_entity.pdbx_description
1 polymer ?
#
loop_
_entity_poly.entity_id
_entity_poly.type
_entity_poly.pdbx_seq_one_letter_code
_entity_poly.pdbx_strand_id
1 'polypeptide(L)'
;MSVSPLALLHEWTSRTDGAPLSEFLLVGTEIDLPVLEADVVPAARELGAWATVLGAAAEGAEPAAVQRPDHTYALIERVVPDPLPELALLVGEEHVAAAFGAGAPGTANRSWTVLRGGPDGVPWALAELGVWLRRCPEAITLPRALADRLTELAERLEDLLLTSPVETEARVVHNLDAPLLSQLPEGPVAELTLHAPLRGYDPRALSALTDRLAPARVTLGVPGSWPEEDREEAVRALAEAGVEATARPVAEGFPAHGGLLEWTSNDQNTALTCGANLTALTRTATTRTNLELGLILPTTVSPEPADLASSPAAEDEGYLSQIAGELEASGWRLEYDGGIHRVHGTFTNPVPVAAQVAELLEKHVGTVYVHAEGPKGWALIVWSRPMLLLASAPRGSAWRLYRVDPPATPSSRLGGGEGLSRVGLLRTSAPLHRVPHRDVLAHLETLGTDHISLLEQAGHLNRPL
;
A
#
# COMPACT_ATOMS: atom_id res chain seq x y z
N MET A 1 5.67 -1.15 0.71
CA MET A 1 4.81 -2.33 0.96
C MET A 1 3.36 -1.92 0.74
N SER A 2 2.54 -2.80 0.18
CA SER A 2 1.10 -2.62 0.09
C SER A 2 0.43 -3.31 1.28
N VAL A 3 -0.35 -2.57 2.06
CA VAL A 3 -1.09 -3.08 3.22
C VAL A 3 -2.48 -2.45 3.24
N SER A 4 -3.50 -3.20 3.64
CA SER A 4 -4.83 -2.65 3.96
C SER A 4 -4.98 -2.47 5.47
N PRO A 5 -5.91 -1.61 5.95
CA PRO A 5 -6.32 -1.58 7.35
C PRO A 5 -6.72 -2.96 7.89
N LEU A 6 -7.36 -3.80 7.06
CA LEU A 6 -7.70 -5.17 7.41
C LEU A 6 -6.46 -6.07 7.52
N ALA A 7 -5.48 -5.92 6.64
CA ALA A 7 -4.20 -6.62 6.73
C ALA A 7 -3.46 -6.26 8.03
N LEU A 8 -3.48 -4.99 8.45
CA LEU A 8 -2.89 -4.58 9.74
C LEU A 8 -3.57 -5.24 10.95
N LEU A 9 -4.90 -5.38 10.92
CA LEU A 9 -5.63 -6.13 11.95
C LEU A 9 -5.27 -7.61 11.94
N HIS A 10 -5.16 -8.24 10.76
CA HIS A 10 -4.73 -9.63 10.64
C HIS A 10 -3.29 -9.86 11.10
N GLU A 11 -2.38 -8.94 10.76
CA GLU A 11 -1.01 -8.93 11.27
C GLU A 11 -1.02 -8.91 12.80
N TRP A 12 -1.87 -8.07 13.40
CA TRP A 12 -2.01 -8.01 14.86
C TRP A 12 -2.48 -9.34 15.45
N THR A 13 -3.49 -9.99 14.84
CA THR A 13 -3.97 -11.31 15.25
C THR A 13 -2.88 -12.39 15.14
N SER A 14 -1.98 -12.26 14.16
CA SER A 14 -0.92 -13.24 13.90
C SER A 14 0.26 -13.17 14.87
N ARG A 15 0.28 -12.18 15.78
CA ARG A 15 1.36 -11.99 16.74
C ARG A 15 1.41 -13.14 17.75
N THR A 16 2.62 -13.60 18.03
CA THR A 16 2.84 -14.71 18.97
C THR A 16 2.77 -14.31 20.45
N ASP A 17 2.81 -13.02 20.76
CA ASP A 17 2.75 -12.51 22.13
C ASP A 17 1.33 -12.34 22.67
N GLY A 18 0.31 -12.42 21.80
CA GLY A 18 -1.10 -12.33 22.18
C GLY A 18 -1.50 -10.97 22.75
N ALA A 19 -0.74 -9.90 22.46
CA ALA A 19 -1.01 -8.57 22.98
C ALA A 19 -2.40 -8.08 22.51
N PRO A 20 -3.32 -7.72 23.44
CA PRO A 20 -4.65 -7.27 23.06
C PRO A 20 -4.59 -5.93 22.33
N LEU A 21 -5.46 -5.76 21.33
CA LEU A 21 -5.67 -4.46 20.71
C LEU A 21 -6.69 -3.70 21.55
N SER A 22 -6.38 -2.47 21.95
CA SER A 22 -7.28 -1.65 22.77
C SER A 22 -8.08 -0.66 21.94
N GLU A 23 -7.46 -0.10 20.90
CA GLU A 23 -8.07 0.94 20.07
C GLU A 23 -7.74 0.73 18.60
N PHE A 24 -8.71 1.03 17.74
CA PHE A 24 -8.57 1.08 16.30
C PHE A 24 -9.19 2.39 15.78
N LEU A 25 -8.41 3.21 15.08
CA LEU A 25 -8.87 4.43 14.42
C LEU A 25 -8.69 4.30 12.91
N LEU A 26 -9.71 4.70 12.16
CA LEU A 26 -9.68 4.81 10.71
C LEU A 26 -10.12 6.22 10.28
N VAL A 27 -9.32 6.87 9.44
CA VAL A 27 -9.62 8.17 8.84
C VAL A 27 -9.50 8.05 7.32
N GLY A 28 -10.45 8.62 6.58
CA GLY A 28 -10.32 8.77 5.13
C GLY A 28 -11.57 9.33 4.45
N THR A 29 -11.47 9.63 3.16
CA THR A 29 -12.57 10.32 2.44
C THR A 29 -13.70 9.39 2.04
N GLU A 30 -13.40 8.31 1.32
CA GLU A 30 -14.41 7.42 0.74
C GLU A 30 -14.57 6.16 1.61
N ILE A 31 -15.26 6.28 2.74
CA ILE A 31 -15.48 5.15 3.64
C ILE A 31 -16.71 4.35 3.21
N ASP A 32 -16.50 3.09 2.85
CA ASP A 32 -17.58 2.12 2.62
C ASP A 32 -18.05 1.57 3.99
N LEU A 33 -19.07 2.22 4.57
CA LEU A 33 -19.65 1.81 5.85
C LEU A 33 -20.15 0.35 5.86
N PRO A 34 -20.89 -0.14 4.84
CA PRO A 34 -21.25 -1.56 4.76
C PRO A 34 -20.07 -2.53 4.87
N VAL A 35 -18.98 -2.28 4.14
CA VAL A 35 -17.77 -3.13 4.21
C VAL A 35 -17.12 -3.02 5.59
N LEU A 36 -17.04 -1.81 6.14
CA LEU A 36 -16.45 -1.56 7.45
C LEU A 36 -17.20 -2.31 8.58
N GLU A 37 -18.53 -2.30 8.54
CA GLU A 37 -19.40 -3.00 9.50
C GLU A 37 -19.39 -4.52 9.32
N ALA A 38 -19.16 -5.00 8.11
CA ALA A 38 -19.11 -6.44 7.80
C ALA A 38 -17.76 -7.07 8.17
N ASP A 39 -16.65 -6.38 7.89
CA ASP A 39 -15.31 -6.99 7.90
C ASP A 39 -14.38 -6.34 8.93
N VAL A 40 -14.27 -5.01 8.94
CA VAL A 40 -13.20 -4.30 9.67
C VAL A 40 -13.52 -4.16 11.17
N VAL A 41 -14.73 -3.71 11.50
CA VAL A 41 -15.14 -3.49 12.89
C VAL A 41 -15.30 -4.79 13.66
N PRO A 42 -15.92 -5.84 13.10
CA PRO A 42 -15.90 -7.15 13.74
C PRO A 42 -14.48 -7.66 14.02
N ALA A 43 -13.55 -7.55 13.06
CA ALA A 43 -12.16 -7.95 13.25
C ALA A 43 -11.44 -7.17 14.36
N ALA A 44 -11.62 -5.85 14.43
CA ALA A 44 -11.07 -5.03 15.51
C ALA A 44 -11.65 -5.44 16.88
N ARG A 45 -12.96 -5.72 16.94
CA ARG A 45 -13.65 -6.14 18.16
C ARG A 45 -13.24 -7.52 18.65
N GLU A 46 -12.99 -8.46 17.74
CA GLU A 46 -12.47 -9.79 18.08
C GLU A 46 -11.11 -9.71 18.79
N LEU A 47 -10.33 -8.66 18.49
CA LEU A 47 -9.06 -8.34 19.16
C LEU A 47 -9.23 -7.55 20.47
N GLY A 48 -10.46 -7.22 20.87
CA GLY A 48 -10.77 -6.44 22.07
C GLY A 48 -10.78 -4.93 21.87
N ALA A 49 -10.63 -4.45 20.63
CA ALA A 49 -10.46 -3.04 20.37
C ALA A 49 -11.78 -2.26 20.31
N TRP A 50 -11.73 -1.02 20.75
CA TRP A 50 -12.75 -0.02 20.44
C TRP A 50 -12.48 0.60 19.07
N ALA A 51 -13.49 0.68 18.20
CA ALA A 51 -13.32 1.21 16.85
C ALA A 51 -13.78 2.68 16.72
N THR A 52 -12.95 3.53 16.13
CA THR A 52 -13.25 4.94 15.84
C THR A 52 -13.10 5.20 14.35
N VAL A 53 -14.09 5.80 13.70
CA VAL A 53 -14.06 6.06 12.26
C VAL A 53 -14.42 7.50 11.97
N LEU A 54 -13.56 8.19 11.22
CA LEU A 54 -13.78 9.53 10.69
C LEU A 54 -13.76 9.50 9.16
N GLY A 55 -14.93 9.69 8.56
CA GLY A 55 -15.13 9.75 7.12
C GLY A 55 -15.66 11.08 6.63
N ALA A 56 -15.76 11.24 5.31
CA ALA A 56 -16.50 12.33 4.69
C ALA A 56 -17.86 11.81 4.16
N ALA A 57 -18.91 12.63 4.28
CA ALA A 57 -20.19 12.36 3.66
C ALA A 57 -20.07 12.44 2.13
N ALA A 58 -20.88 11.63 1.43
CA ALA A 58 -20.98 11.73 -0.02
C ALA A 58 -21.47 13.12 -0.45
N GLU A 59 -21.14 13.54 -1.67
CA GLU A 59 -21.58 14.84 -2.18
C GLU A 59 -23.11 14.95 -2.14
N GLY A 60 -23.62 16.00 -1.50
CA GLY A 60 -25.06 16.23 -1.30
C GLY A 60 -25.70 15.41 -0.18
N ALA A 61 -24.95 14.57 0.54
CA ALA A 61 -25.43 13.88 1.74
C ALA A 61 -25.17 14.71 3.00
N GLU A 62 -26.10 14.61 3.97
CA GLU A 62 -25.95 15.26 5.28
C GLU A 62 -24.87 14.56 6.13
N PRO A 63 -24.05 15.31 6.89
CA PRO A 63 -23.16 14.74 7.89
C PRO A 63 -23.92 13.86 8.88
N ALA A 64 -23.29 12.77 9.31
CA ALA A 64 -23.90 11.78 10.19
C ALA A 64 -22.91 11.31 11.25
N ALA A 65 -23.40 11.00 12.45
CA ALA A 65 -22.59 10.41 13.49
C ALA A 65 -23.36 9.29 14.20
N VAL A 66 -22.66 8.21 14.52
CA VAL A 66 -23.19 7.06 15.23
C VAL A 66 -22.27 6.77 16.40
N GLN A 67 -22.85 6.62 17.59
CA GLN A 67 -22.12 6.20 18.77
C GLN A 67 -22.76 4.91 19.31
N ARG A 68 -21.92 3.90 19.54
CA ARG A 68 -22.27 2.61 20.12
C ARG A 68 -21.34 2.30 21.30
N PRO A 69 -21.65 1.26 22.10
CA PRO A 69 -20.83 0.86 23.24
C PRO A 69 -19.46 0.24 22.91
N ASP A 70 -19.10 0.14 21.63
CA ASP A 70 -17.88 -0.50 21.15
C ASP A 70 -17.27 0.20 19.93
N HIS A 71 -17.98 1.19 19.36
CA HIS A 71 -17.49 1.99 18.25
C HIS A 71 -18.18 3.35 18.12
N THR A 72 -17.49 4.28 17.47
CA THR A 72 -18.04 5.58 17.06
C THR A 72 -17.67 5.88 15.63
N TYR A 73 -18.64 6.29 14.82
CA TYR A 73 -18.43 6.75 13.45
C TYR A 73 -18.88 8.20 13.31
N ALA A 74 -18.17 8.95 12.49
CA ALA A 74 -18.61 10.25 12.02
C ALA A 74 -18.30 10.39 10.53
N LEU A 75 -19.31 10.72 9.74
CA LEU A 75 -19.16 11.22 8.37
C LEU A 75 -19.38 12.73 8.42
N ILE A 76 -18.32 13.50 8.18
CA ILE A 76 -18.36 14.97 8.23
C ILE A 76 -18.61 15.57 6.85
N GLU A 77 -18.89 16.87 6.80
CA GLU A 77 -19.04 17.58 5.52
C GLU A 77 -17.77 17.47 4.67
N ARG A 78 -17.94 17.12 3.39
CA ARG A 78 -16.84 16.99 2.44
C ARG A 78 -16.43 18.38 1.92
N VAL A 79 -15.14 18.71 2.05
CA VAL A 79 -14.56 19.92 1.45
C VAL A 79 -14.03 19.57 0.06
N VAL A 80 -14.81 19.77 -1.00
CA VAL A 80 -14.36 19.50 -2.38
C VAL A 80 -13.41 20.60 -2.86
N PRO A 81 -12.29 20.28 -3.56
CA PRO A 81 -11.85 18.97 -4.06
C PRO A 81 -10.92 18.19 -3.11
N ASP A 82 -10.87 18.55 -1.83
CA ASP A 82 -9.84 18.13 -0.91
C ASP A 82 -10.24 16.87 -0.10
N PRO A 83 -9.49 15.77 -0.21
CA PRO A 83 -9.82 14.52 0.48
C PRO A 83 -9.25 14.50 1.90
N LEU A 84 -10.04 14.17 2.92
CA LEU A 84 -9.54 13.82 4.25
C LEU A 84 -8.28 12.94 4.20
N PRO A 85 -7.34 13.16 5.13
CA PRO A 85 -6.11 12.38 5.17
C PRO A 85 -6.45 10.95 5.54
N GLU A 86 -5.57 10.03 5.18
CA GLU A 86 -5.83 8.62 5.36
C GLU A 86 -4.90 8.02 6.39
N LEU A 87 -5.52 7.51 7.44
CA LEU A 87 -4.85 7.00 8.62
C LEU A 87 -5.54 5.73 9.09
N ALA A 88 -4.76 4.68 9.32
CA ALA A 88 -5.18 3.57 10.16
C ALA A 88 -4.25 3.50 11.37
N LEU A 89 -4.80 3.56 12.57
CA LEU A 89 -4.04 3.56 13.82
C LEU A 89 -4.54 2.43 14.72
N LEU A 90 -3.63 1.53 15.09
CA LEU A 90 -3.85 0.42 16.00
C LEU A 90 -3.05 0.70 17.28
N VAL A 91 -3.70 0.72 18.44
CA VAL A 91 -3.06 0.96 19.74
C VAL A 91 -3.39 -0.18 20.69
N GLY A 92 -2.35 -0.88 21.16
CA GLY A 92 -2.42 -1.88 22.22
C GLY A 92 -1.81 -1.37 23.52
N GLU A 93 -1.58 -2.27 24.48
CA GLU A 93 -0.99 -1.89 25.79
C GLU A 93 0.49 -1.49 25.71
N GLU A 94 1.27 -2.16 24.84
CA GLU A 94 2.71 -1.90 24.67
C GLU A 94 3.11 -1.66 23.21
N HIS A 95 2.14 -1.71 22.30
CA HIS A 95 2.39 -1.72 20.86
C HIS A 95 1.52 -0.69 20.15
N VAL A 96 2.03 -0.17 19.04
CA VAL A 96 1.30 0.75 18.18
C VAL A 96 1.71 0.55 16.72
N ALA A 97 0.74 0.65 15.82
CA ALA A 97 0.98 0.73 14.39
C ALA A 97 0.14 1.86 13.78
N ALA A 98 0.80 2.83 13.14
CA ALA A 98 0.17 3.93 12.43
C ALA A 98 0.52 3.82 10.94
N ALA A 99 -0.48 3.61 10.11
CA ALA A 99 -0.35 3.55 8.67
C ALA A 99 -0.88 4.83 8.03
N PHE A 100 -0.07 5.42 7.15
CA PHE A 100 -0.35 6.64 6.41
C PHE A 100 -0.56 6.28 4.94
N GLY A 101 -1.74 6.60 4.41
CA GLY A 101 -2.18 6.24 3.07
C GLY A 101 -2.51 7.46 2.22
N ALA A 102 -2.88 7.20 0.96
CA ALA A 102 -3.59 8.19 0.13
C ALA A 102 -4.48 7.59 -1.00
N GLY A 103 -5.05 6.39 -0.77
CA GLY A 103 -6.33 5.99 -1.34
C GLY A 103 -7.30 5.39 -0.30
N ALA A 104 -8.60 5.63 -0.47
CA ALA A 104 -9.65 5.40 0.51
C ALA A 104 -9.48 4.14 1.38
N PRO A 105 -9.57 4.26 2.72
CA PRO A 105 -9.41 3.13 3.61
C PRO A 105 -10.55 2.12 3.43
N GLY A 106 -10.19 0.87 3.19
CA GLY A 106 -11.13 -0.24 2.99
C GLY A 106 -10.43 -1.58 3.03
N THR A 107 -11.02 -2.60 2.41
CA THR A 107 -10.43 -3.94 2.30
C THR A 107 -9.43 -4.09 1.15
N ALA A 108 -9.32 -3.08 0.28
CA ALA A 108 -8.41 -3.12 -0.85
C ALA A 108 -6.95 -2.90 -0.42
N ASN A 109 -6.04 -3.74 -0.92
CA ASN A 109 -4.61 -3.55 -0.72
C ASN A 109 -4.10 -2.35 -1.52
N ARG A 110 -3.62 -1.34 -0.80
CA ARG A 110 -2.98 -0.14 -1.34
C ARG A 110 -1.59 0.01 -0.70
N SER A 111 -0.71 0.81 -1.27
CA SER A 111 0.54 1.13 -0.56
C SER A 111 0.23 2.08 0.58
N TRP A 112 0.62 1.69 1.79
CA TRP A 112 0.61 2.54 2.96
C TRP A 112 1.99 2.47 3.59
N THR A 113 2.41 3.59 4.15
CA THR A 113 3.65 3.67 4.89
C THR A 113 3.31 3.51 6.36
N VAL A 114 3.92 2.52 7.02
CA VAL A 114 3.53 2.13 8.38
C VAL A 114 4.66 2.39 9.36
N LEU A 115 4.38 3.23 10.36
CA LEU A 115 5.22 3.49 11.52
C LEU A 115 4.79 2.58 12.68
N ARG A 116 5.73 1.83 13.27
CA ARG A 116 5.45 0.89 14.37
C ARG A 116 6.24 1.25 15.62
N GLY A 117 5.63 1.00 16.77
CA GLY A 117 6.26 1.07 18.09
C GLY A 117 5.93 -0.16 18.91
N GLY A 118 6.80 -0.49 19.85
CA GLY A 118 6.69 -1.65 20.72
C GLY A 118 7.60 -1.55 21.96
N PRO A 119 7.74 -2.65 22.72
CA PRO A 119 8.64 -2.74 23.86
C PRO A 119 10.09 -2.37 23.54
N ASP A 120 10.55 -2.71 22.32
CA ASP A 120 11.90 -2.41 21.85
C ASP A 120 12.10 -0.92 21.47
N GLY A 121 11.02 -0.14 21.45
CA GLY A 121 11.06 1.29 21.16
C GLY A 121 9.79 1.79 20.49
N VAL A 122 9.35 2.99 20.88
CA VAL A 122 8.24 3.73 20.29
C VAL A 122 8.80 4.99 19.62
N PRO A 123 8.67 5.14 18.30
CA PRO A 123 9.27 6.27 17.58
C PRO A 123 8.73 7.62 18.04
N TRP A 124 9.62 8.59 18.29
CA TRP A 124 9.26 9.98 18.62
C TRP A 124 8.32 10.64 17.60
N ALA A 125 8.38 10.21 16.34
CA ALA A 125 7.47 10.67 15.28
C ALA A 125 5.98 10.47 15.63
N LEU A 126 5.63 9.52 16.50
CA LEU A 126 4.26 9.31 16.96
C LEU A 126 3.77 10.42 17.91
N ALA A 127 4.66 11.19 18.53
CA ALA A 127 4.26 12.37 19.31
C ALA A 127 3.50 13.39 18.44
N GLU A 128 4.00 13.64 17.23
CA GLU A 128 3.38 14.56 16.27
C GLU A 128 2.01 14.04 15.77
N LEU A 129 1.84 12.71 15.66
CA LEU A 129 0.53 12.12 15.44
C LEU A 129 -0.42 12.37 16.62
N GLY A 130 0.06 12.25 17.85
CA GLY A 130 -0.71 12.59 19.05
C GLY A 130 -1.14 14.06 19.08
N VAL A 131 -0.23 14.98 18.71
CA VAL A 131 -0.54 16.41 18.55
C VAL A 131 -1.65 16.60 17.52
N TRP A 132 -1.54 15.95 16.37
CA TRP A 132 -2.55 16.02 15.32
C TRP A 132 -3.92 15.54 15.81
N LEU A 133 -3.99 14.36 16.44
CA LEU A 133 -5.23 13.78 16.98
C LEU A 133 -5.90 14.71 18.00
N ARG A 134 -5.11 15.34 18.87
CA ARG A 134 -5.61 16.25 19.91
C ARG A 134 -6.15 17.56 19.33
N ARG A 135 -5.53 18.06 18.25
CA ARG A 135 -5.78 19.41 17.71
C ARG A 135 -6.62 19.45 16.45
N CYS A 136 -6.78 18.35 15.72
CA CYS A 136 -7.66 18.32 14.56
C CYS A 136 -9.13 18.71 14.87
N PRO A 137 -9.71 18.44 16.06
CA PRO A 137 -11.05 18.94 16.40
C PRO A 137 -11.17 20.47 16.50
N GLU A 138 -10.04 21.19 16.60
CA GLU A 138 -10.01 22.66 16.58
C GLU A 138 -10.07 23.20 15.14
N ALA A 139 -9.59 22.42 14.17
CA ALA A 139 -9.50 22.81 12.77
C ALA A 139 -10.77 22.48 11.96
N ILE A 140 -11.52 21.45 12.36
CA ILE A 140 -12.74 21.01 11.69
C ILE A 140 -13.89 20.77 12.67
N THR A 141 -15.13 20.86 12.17
CA THR A 141 -16.32 20.58 12.98
C THR A 141 -16.49 19.07 13.17
N LEU A 142 -16.31 18.59 14.40
CA LEU A 142 -16.52 17.19 14.77
C LEU A 142 -17.65 17.03 15.80
N PRO A 143 -18.38 15.89 15.77
CA PRO A 143 -19.22 15.50 16.89
C PRO A 143 -18.38 15.37 18.17
N ARG A 144 -18.89 15.88 19.30
CA ARG A 144 -18.17 15.88 20.59
C ARG A 144 -17.63 14.50 20.96
N ALA A 145 -18.45 13.45 20.82
CA ALA A 145 -18.03 12.09 21.13
C ALA A 145 -16.80 11.66 20.32
N LEU A 146 -16.69 12.05 19.05
CA LEU A 146 -15.52 11.74 18.23
C LEU A 146 -14.29 12.55 18.68
N ALA A 147 -14.46 13.84 18.96
CA ALA A 147 -13.38 14.70 19.46
C ALA A 147 -12.80 14.19 20.78
N ASP A 148 -13.66 13.77 21.71
CA ASP A 148 -13.26 13.16 22.97
C ASP A 148 -12.45 11.87 22.72
N ARG A 149 -12.87 11.01 21.78
CA ARG A 149 -12.14 9.78 21.40
C ARG A 149 -10.76 10.06 20.78
N LEU A 150 -10.63 11.07 19.92
CA LEU A 150 -9.34 11.43 19.34
C LEU A 150 -8.37 11.96 20.41
N THR A 151 -8.89 12.68 21.40
CA THR A 151 -8.09 13.14 22.55
C THR A 151 -7.61 11.98 23.41
N GLU A 152 -8.49 11.02 23.72
CA GLU A 152 -8.13 9.81 24.49
C GLU A 152 -7.10 8.94 23.74
N LEU A 153 -7.22 8.83 22.41
CA LEU A 153 -6.23 8.16 21.57
C LEU A 153 -4.86 8.85 21.61
N ALA A 154 -4.84 10.18 21.58
CA ALA A 154 -3.60 10.96 21.70
C ALA A 154 -2.91 10.72 23.05
N GLU A 155 -3.68 10.67 24.15
CA GLU A 155 -3.17 10.40 25.50
C GLU A 155 -2.58 9.00 25.61
N ARG A 156 -3.25 7.97 25.07
CA ARG A 156 -2.69 6.60 25.04
C ARG A 156 -1.41 6.51 24.23
N LEU A 157 -1.34 7.24 23.10
CA LEU A 157 -0.14 7.27 22.27
C LEU A 157 1.04 7.94 23.00
N GLU A 158 0.75 9.01 23.74
CA GLU A 158 1.70 9.70 24.61
C GLU A 158 2.20 8.79 25.74
N ASP A 159 1.30 8.07 26.42
CA ASP A 159 1.66 7.10 27.45
C ASP A 159 2.60 6.02 26.91
N LEU A 160 2.27 5.41 25.76
CA LEU A 160 3.13 4.44 25.08
C LEU A 160 4.50 5.01 24.76
N LEU A 161 4.53 6.21 24.16
CA LEU A 161 5.78 6.87 23.80
C LEU A 161 6.68 7.11 25.02
N LEU A 162 6.11 7.52 26.14
CA LEU A 162 6.84 7.78 27.38
C LEU A 162 7.41 6.51 28.03
N THR A 163 6.91 5.31 27.68
CA THR A 163 7.45 4.05 28.22
C THR A 163 8.82 3.68 27.65
N SER A 164 9.04 3.86 26.34
CA SER A 164 10.24 3.42 25.64
C SER A 164 10.52 4.30 24.41
N PRO A 165 10.80 5.60 24.57
CA PRO A 165 10.97 6.49 23.42
C PRO A 165 12.25 6.17 22.65
N VAL A 166 12.14 6.11 21.31
CA VAL A 166 13.30 5.97 20.41
C VAL A 166 13.32 7.10 19.38
N GLU A 167 14.49 7.70 19.18
CA GLU A 167 14.72 8.64 18.10
C GLU A 167 14.89 7.88 16.79
N THR A 168 14.14 8.28 15.77
CA THR A 168 14.25 7.77 14.41
C THR A 168 14.27 8.94 13.44
N GLU A 169 14.65 8.69 12.19
CA GLU A 169 14.60 9.70 11.12
C GLU A 169 13.19 9.90 10.57
N ALA A 170 12.20 9.14 11.06
CA ALA A 170 10.81 9.32 10.67
C ALA A 170 10.24 10.62 11.26
N ARG A 171 9.37 11.29 10.51
CA ARG A 171 8.63 12.46 11.00
C ARG A 171 7.19 12.40 10.50
N VAL A 172 6.24 12.47 11.41
CA VAL A 172 4.85 12.74 11.04
C VAL A 172 4.72 14.24 10.79
N VAL A 173 4.07 14.61 9.70
CA VAL A 173 3.85 16.00 9.28
C VAL A 173 2.37 16.25 9.05
N HIS A 174 1.89 17.44 9.36
CA HIS A 174 0.47 17.79 9.23
C HIS A 174 0.27 19.28 8.97
N ASN A 175 -0.87 19.70 8.43
CA ASN A 175 -1.08 21.10 8.05
C ASN A 175 -1.83 21.98 9.08
N LEU A 176 -1.93 21.57 10.35
CA LEU A 176 -2.75 22.29 11.35
C LEU A 176 -2.31 23.74 11.61
N ASP A 177 -1.00 23.99 11.79
CA ASP A 177 -0.47 25.33 12.09
C ASP A 177 0.15 26.02 10.88
N ALA A 178 0.75 25.23 10.01
CA ALA A 178 1.47 25.68 8.83
C ALA A 178 1.32 24.64 7.71
N PRO A 179 1.46 25.04 6.44
CA PRO A 179 1.41 24.10 5.33
C PRO A 179 2.44 22.97 5.46
N LEU A 180 2.17 21.79 4.87
CA LEU A 180 3.15 20.69 4.87
C LEU A 180 4.48 21.11 4.23
N LEU A 181 4.44 21.99 3.23
CA LEU A 181 5.61 22.49 2.52
C LEU A 181 6.64 23.15 3.46
N SER A 182 6.20 23.83 4.53
CA SER A 182 7.13 24.47 5.48
C SER A 182 7.87 23.47 6.37
N GLN A 183 7.41 22.21 6.42
CA GLN A 183 7.99 21.13 7.22
C GLN A 183 8.97 20.27 6.41
N LEU A 184 9.00 20.43 5.09
CA LEU A 184 10.00 19.86 4.20
C LEU A 184 11.36 20.58 4.36
N PRO A 185 12.49 19.94 4.02
CA PRO A 185 13.80 20.59 4.08
C PRO A 185 13.89 21.80 3.14
N GLU A 186 14.82 22.73 3.43
CA GLU A 186 15.24 23.73 2.43
C GLU A 186 16.30 23.09 1.51
N GLY A 187 16.22 23.42 0.22
CA GLY A 187 17.16 22.95 -0.79
C GLY A 187 18.62 23.42 -0.59
N PRO A 188 19.54 22.97 -1.46
CA PRO A 188 19.27 22.21 -2.69
C PRO A 188 19.12 20.69 -2.47
N VAL A 189 18.28 20.06 -3.29
CA VAL A 189 18.21 18.60 -3.44
C VAL A 189 18.74 18.18 -4.81
N ALA A 190 19.36 17.01 -4.90
CA ALA A 190 19.92 16.51 -6.16
C ALA A 190 18.82 16.10 -7.14
N GLU A 191 17.74 15.51 -6.62
CA GLU A 191 16.63 15.00 -7.42
C GLU A 191 15.34 15.09 -6.61
N LEU A 192 14.25 15.42 -7.29
CA LEU A 192 12.88 15.40 -6.78
C LEU A 192 12.02 14.55 -7.72
N THR A 193 11.38 13.52 -7.19
CA THR A 193 10.45 12.66 -7.92
C THR A 193 9.05 12.84 -7.37
N LEU A 194 8.12 13.24 -8.25
CA LEU A 194 6.70 13.40 -7.94
C LEU A 194 5.95 12.26 -8.58
N HIS A 195 5.43 11.34 -7.78
CA HIS A 195 4.74 10.18 -8.29
C HIS A 195 3.24 10.40 -8.38
N ALA A 196 2.69 10.15 -9.58
CA ALA A 196 1.31 10.38 -9.96
C ALA A 196 0.75 11.64 -9.32
N PRO A 197 1.31 12.83 -9.67
CA PRO A 197 1.17 14.08 -8.96
C PRO A 197 -0.28 14.31 -8.59
N LEU A 198 -0.57 13.79 -7.40
CA LEU A 198 -1.60 14.14 -6.49
C LEU A 198 -2.91 14.55 -7.20
N ARG A 199 -3.52 13.61 -7.96
CA ARG A 199 -4.82 13.70 -8.65
C ARG A 199 -5.17 15.11 -9.19
N GLY A 200 -4.19 15.83 -9.72
CA GLY A 200 -4.37 17.22 -10.14
C GLY A 200 -3.05 17.97 -10.30
N TYR A 201 -2.93 18.68 -11.41
CA TYR A 201 -1.87 19.65 -11.63
C TYR A 201 -2.21 20.94 -10.86
N ASP A 202 -1.26 21.43 -10.06
CA ASP A 202 -1.32 22.80 -9.52
C ASP A 202 0.03 23.50 -9.76
N PRO A 203 0.08 24.50 -10.66
CA PRO A 203 1.32 25.20 -11.01
C PRO A 203 1.91 25.96 -9.81
N ARG A 204 1.09 26.47 -8.89
CA ARG A 204 1.55 27.23 -7.73
C ARG A 204 2.17 26.32 -6.70
N ALA A 205 1.58 25.17 -6.44
CA ALA A 205 2.13 24.16 -5.55
C ALA A 205 3.43 23.57 -6.11
N LEU A 206 3.47 23.29 -7.42
CA LEU A 206 4.69 22.82 -8.08
C LEU A 206 5.82 23.86 -8.02
N SER A 207 5.51 25.13 -8.29
CA SER A 207 6.46 26.24 -8.14
C SER A 207 6.95 26.36 -6.70
N ALA A 208 6.04 26.38 -5.71
CA ALA A 208 6.41 26.53 -4.31
C ALA A 208 7.26 25.34 -3.80
N LEU A 209 6.98 24.12 -4.28
CA LEU A 209 7.79 22.94 -3.97
C LEU A 209 9.18 23.02 -4.59
N THR A 210 9.27 23.49 -5.84
CA THR A 210 10.53 23.70 -6.56
C THR A 210 11.36 24.81 -5.88
N ASP A 211 10.73 25.91 -5.48
CA ASP A 211 11.37 26.99 -4.74
C ASP A 211 11.89 26.52 -3.37
N ARG A 212 11.12 25.68 -2.67
CA ARG A 212 11.46 25.13 -1.35
C ARG A 212 12.68 24.21 -1.43
N LEU A 213 12.65 23.23 -2.34
CA LEU A 213 13.63 22.15 -2.41
C LEU A 213 14.80 22.47 -3.35
N ALA A 214 14.67 23.48 -4.21
CA ALA A 214 15.64 23.85 -5.23
C ALA A 214 16.28 22.62 -5.93
N PRO A 215 15.47 21.75 -6.55
CA PRO A 215 15.96 20.51 -7.13
C PRO A 215 16.82 20.77 -8.38
N ALA A 216 17.91 20.02 -8.53
CA ALA A 216 18.67 20.04 -9.79
C ALA A 216 17.92 19.35 -10.94
N ARG A 217 17.17 18.28 -10.62
CA ARG A 217 16.35 17.50 -11.56
C ARG A 217 15.00 17.15 -10.97
N VAL A 218 13.97 17.12 -11.81
CA VAL A 218 12.61 16.72 -11.44
C VAL A 218 12.12 15.60 -12.36
N THR A 219 11.65 14.51 -11.75
CA THR A 219 10.96 13.42 -12.43
C THR A 219 9.48 13.46 -12.08
N LEU A 220 8.62 13.67 -13.08
CA LEU A 220 7.17 13.59 -12.94
C LEU A 220 6.70 12.20 -13.36
N GLY A 221 6.26 11.37 -12.42
CA GLY A 221 5.57 10.11 -12.72
C GLY A 221 4.12 10.39 -13.10
N VAL A 222 3.72 10.14 -14.34
CA VAL A 222 2.46 10.61 -14.91
C VAL A 222 1.53 9.46 -15.28
N PRO A 223 0.33 9.33 -14.68
CA PRO A 223 -0.64 8.33 -15.06
C PRO A 223 -1.27 8.68 -16.42
N GLY A 224 -1.73 7.67 -17.16
CA GLY A 224 -2.36 7.84 -18.47
C GLY A 224 -3.61 8.75 -18.44
N SER A 225 -4.29 8.78 -17.30
CA SER A 225 -5.48 9.57 -16.98
C SER A 225 -5.20 11.07 -16.81
N TRP A 226 -3.93 11.48 -16.71
CA TRP A 226 -3.58 12.90 -16.61
C TRP A 226 -3.67 13.58 -17.99
N PRO A 227 -4.43 14.68 -18.15
CA PRO A 227 -4.59 15.36 -19.44
C PRO A 227 -3.27 15.76 -20.06
N GLU A 228 -3.11 15.57 -21.37
CA GLU A 228 -1.86 15.88 -22.08
C GLU A 228 -1.38 17.32 -21.89
N GLU A 229 -2.33 18.25 -21.90
CA GLU A 229 -2.09 19.69 -21.71
C GLU A 229 -1.46 19.97 -20.33
N ASP A 230 -1.96 19.33 -19.26
CA ASP A 230 -1.43 19.48 -17.90
C ASP A 230 0.01 18.95 -17.79
N ARG A 231 0.30 17.84 -18.49
CA ARG A 231 1.65 17.23 -18.51
C ARG A 231 2.66 18.17 -19.15
N GLU A 232 2.31 18.69 -20.33
CA GLU A 232 3.17 19.61 -21.06
C GLU A 232 3.36 20.93 -20.30
N GLU A 233 2.31 21.43 -19.66
CA GLU A 233 2.39 22.65 -18.86
C GLU A 233 3.29 22.47 -17.64
N ALA A 234 3.19 21.35 -16.92
CA ALA A 234 4.05 21.06 -15.77
C ALA A 234 5.54 21.02 -16.15
N VAL A 235 5.89 20.32 -17.24
CA VAL A 235 7.27 20.25 -17.75
C VAL A 235 7.76 21.62 -18.20
N ARG A 236 6.91 22.40 -18.88
CA ARG A 236 7.24 23.76 -19.32
C ARG A 236 7.49 24.70 -18.15
N ALA A 237 6.64 24.67 -17.13
CA ALA A 237 6.79 25.49 -15.93
C ALA A 237 8.10 25.22 -15.18
N LEU A 238 8.50 23.94 -15.07
CA LEU A 238 9.78 23.55 -14.47
C LEU A 238 10.98 24.02 -15.32
N ALA A 239 10.89 23.89 -16.65
CA ALA A 239 11.93 24.37 -17.56
C ALA A 239 12.09 25.89 -17.52
N GLU A 240 10.99 26.64 -17.42
CA GLU A 240 11.00 28.11 -17.23
C GLU A 240 11.62 28.52 -15.90
N ALA A 241 11.50 27.68 -14.86
CA ALA A 241 12.18 27.83 -13.57
C ALA A 241 13.67 27.41 -13.61
N GLY A 242 14.18 26.95 -14.76
CA GLY A 242 15.57 26.52 -14.94
C GLY A 242 15.89 25.14 -14.39
N VAL A 243 14.87 24.30 -14.19
CA VAL A 243 15.01 22.94 -13.66
C VAL A 243 14.92 21.92 -14.79
N GLU A 244 15.82 20.94 -14.81
CA GLU A 244 15.73 19.81 -15.73
C GLU A 244 14.55 18.93 -15.33
N ALA A 245 13.51 18.85 -16.17
CA ALA A 245 12.30 18.12 -15.88
C ALA A 245 12.01 17.04 -16.93
N THR A 246 11.68 15.84 -16.47
CA THR A 246 11.22 14.74 -17.31
C THR A 246 9.88 14.22 -16.84
N ALA A 247 8.92 14.11 -17.76
CA ALA A 247 7.68 13.37 -17.53
C ALA A 247 7.86 11.91 -17.95
N ARG A 248 7.42 10.99 -17.10
CA ARG A 248 7.58 9.55 -17.28
C ARG A 248 6.27 8.82 -16.98
N PRO A 249 5.76 7.95 -17.86
CA PRO A 249 4.51 7.25 -17.65
C PRO A 249 4.63 6.35 -16.44
N VAL A 250 3.56 6.32 -15.66
CA VAL A 250 3.34 5.31 -14.62
C VAL A 250 2.04 4.57 -14.92
N ALA A 251 1.95 3.32 -14.50
CA ALA A 251 0.71 2.56 -14.62
C ALA A 251 -0.44 3.30 -13.91
N GLU A 252 -1.67 3.13 -14.40
CA GLU A 252 -2.84 3.67 -13.68
C GLU A 252 -2.87 3.18 -12.25
N GLY A 253 -3.08 4.12 -11.31
CA GLY A 253 -3.04 3.80 -9.88
C GLY A 253 -1.65 3.43 -9.35
N PHE A 254 -0.58 3.66 -10.11
CA PHE A 254 0.78 3.66 -9.62
C PHE A 254 1.20 5.09 -9.26
N PRO A 255 1.90 5.28 -8.14
CA PRO A 255 2.15 4.26 -7.13
C PRO A 255 0.86 3.94 -6.38
N ALA A 256 0.81 2.76 -5.76
CA ALA A 256 -0.41 2.30 -5.08
C ALA A 256 -0.69 3.03 -3.76
N HIS A 257 0.16 3.96 -3.33
CA HIS A 257 -0.11 4.98 -2.30
C HIS A 257 -0.57 6.23 -3.05
N GLY A 258 -1.35 7.11 -2.43
CA GLY A 258 -1.50 8.43 -3.03
C GLY A 258 -0.22 9.24 -2.88
N GLY A 259 -0.31 10.54 -2.59
CA GLY A 259 0.80 11.47 -2.65
C GLY A 259 2.16 10.94 -2.22
N LEU A 260 3.02 10.60 -3.18
CA LEU A 260 4.41 10.26 -2.91
C LEU A 260 5.32 11.29 -3.56
N LEU A 261 6.11 11.92 -2.70
CA LEU A 261 7.21 12.78 -3.08
C LEU A 261 8.49 12.13 -2.57
N GLU A 262 9.46 11.93 -3.45
CA GLU A 262 10.79 11.48 -3.07
C GLU A 262 11.81 12.56 -3.40
N TRP A 263 12.80 12.75 -2.53
CA TRP A 263 13.92 13.62 -2.83
C TRP A 263 15.22 13.03 -2.34
N THR A 264 16.30 13.40 -3.03
CA THR A 264 17.66 12.96 -2.71
C THR A 264 18.47 14.14 -2.19
N SER A 265 19.02 14.02 -0.99
CA SER A 265 19.95 15.00 -0.41
C SER A 265 21.07 14.26 0.31
N ASN A 266 22.33 14.69 0.12
CA ASN A 266 23.50 14.07 0.74
C ASN A 266 23.56 12.54 0.58
N ASP A 267 23.29 12.03 -0.63
CA ASP A 267 23.23 10.59 -0.97
C ASP A 267 22.16 9.77 -0.21
N GLN A 268 21.23 10.44 0.47
CA GLN A 268 20.11 9.82 1.15
C GLN A 268 18.80 10.15 0.42
N ASN A 269 18.00 9.11 0.16
CA ASN A 269 16.65 9.29 -0.36
C ASN A 269 15.67 9.35 0.78
N THR A 270 14.76 10.29 0.68
CA THR A 270 13.70 10.50 1.65
C THR A 270 12.38 10.56 0.90
N ALA A 271 11.36 9.93 1.46
CA ALA A 271 10.00 9.94 0.93
C ALA A 271 9.06 10.68 1.88
N LEU A 272 8.12 11.43 1.32
CA LEU A 272 6.89 11.86 1.97
C LEU A 272 5.72 11.07 1.38
N THR A 273 5.02 10.32 2.23
CA THR A 273 3.69 9.78 1.92
C THR A 273 2.65 10.69 2.55
N CYS A 274 1.76 11.28 1.76
CA CYS A 274 0.68 12.16 2.23
C CYS A 274 -0.58 12.05 1.38
N GLY A 275 -1.65 12.75 1.80
CA GLY A 275 -2.90 12.89 1.06
C GLY A 275 -2.72 13.27 -0.41
N ALA A 276 -3.72 12.92 -1.23
CA ALA A 276 -3.61 12.81 -2.68
C ALA A 276 -3.65 14.14 -3.48
N ASN A 277 -3.47 15.35 -2.91
CA ASN A 277 -3.51 16.62 -3.68
C ASN A 277 -2.28 17.56 -3.46
N LEU A 278 -1.63 18.03 -4.54
CA LEU A 278 -0.48 18.97 -4.53
C LEU A 278 -0.83 20.28 -3.84
N THR A 279 -2.04 20.79 -4.06
CA THR A 279 -2.53 22.03 -3.46
C THR A 279 -2.50 21.98 -1.93
N ALA A 280 -2.61 20.79 -1.36
CA ALA A 280 -2.67 20.59 0.07
C ALA A 280 -1.31 20.80 0.75
N LEU A 281 -0.21 20.69 0.00
CA LEU A 281 1.13 21.00 0.50
C LEU A 281 1.26 22.47 0.92
N THR A 282 0.48 23.37 0.31
CA THR A 282 0.65 24.83 0.46
C THR A 282 -0.37 25.50 1.36
N ARG A 283 -1.34 24.75 1.92
CA ARG A 283 -2.45 25.30 2.70
C ARG A 283 -2.42 24.83 4.15
N THR A 284 -2.70 25.75 5.06
CA THR A 284 -2.99 25.45 6.47
C THR A 284 -4.43 24.98 6.62
N ALA A 285 -4.69 24.03 7.50
CA ALA A 285 -6.03 23.56 7.82
C ALA A 285 -6.87 24.66 8.47
N THR A 286 -8.14 24.71 8.10
CA THR A 286 -9.16 25.60 8.64
C THR A 286 -10.51 24.90 8.49
N THR A 287 -11.60 25.49 8.96
CA THR A 287 -12.94 24.91 8.73
C THR A 287 -13.36 24.90 7.26
N ARG A 288 -12.60 25.54 6.37
CA ARG A 288 -12.85 25.63 4.92
C ARG A 288 -11.77 24.99 4.06
N THR A 289 -10.72 24.47 4.68
CA THR A 289 -9.59 23.80 4.01
C THR A 289 -9.39 22.47 4.67
N ASN A 290 -8.86 21.51 3.95
CA ASN A 290 -8.80 20.16 4.45
C ASN A 290 -7.68 19.92 5.47
N LEU A 291 -7.83 18.83 6.22
CA LEU A 291 -6.79 18.26 7.04
C LEU A 291 -5.80 17.51 6.17
N GLU A 292 -4.52 17.68 6.41
CA GLU A 292 -3.46 16.90 5.80
C GLU A 292 -2.60 16.26 6.88
N LEU A 293 -2.18 15.04 6.58
CA LEU A 293 -1.32 14.23 7.41
C LEU A 293 -0.40 13.43 6.48
N GLY A 294 0.85 13.29 6.87
CA GLY A 294 1.81 12.50 6.13
C GLY A 294 2.94 12.00 6.99
N LEU A 295 3.77 11.16 6.40
CA LEU A 295 4.93 10.56 7.01
C LEU A 295 6.14 10.77 6.12
N ILE A 296 7.17 11.40 6.67
CA ILE A 296 8.49 11.53 6.10
C ILE A 296 9.37 10.42 6.67
N LEU A 297 10.11 9.71 5.83
CA LEU A 297 11.08 8.71 6.26
C LEU A 297 12.21 8.54 5.23
N PRO A 298 13.39 8.07 5.65
CA PRO A 298 14.39 7.56 4.73
C PRO A 298 13.84 6.37 3.96
N THR A 299 14.17 6.27 2.68
CA THR A 299 13.78 5.15 1.83
C THR A 299 14.96 4.70 0.97
N THR A 300 14.88 3.48 0.46
CA THR A 300 15.65 3.08 -0.72
C THR A 300 14.88 3.58 -1.95
N VAL A 301 15.59 4.13 -2.96
CA VAL A 301 14.99 4.67 -4.20
C VAL A 301 13.88 3.76 -4.70
N SER A 302 12.65 4.28 -4.85
CA SER A 302 11.58 3.53 -5.56
C SER A 302 12.03 3.24 -7.00
N PRO A 303 11.65 2.11 -7.61
CA PRO A 303 12.01 1.83 -8.99
C PRO A 303 11.63 3.02 -9.88
N GLU A 304 12.58 3.47 -10.70
CA GLU A 304 12.41 4.64 -11.57
C GLU A 304 11.12 4.51 -12.41
N PRO A 305 10.31 5.58 -12.53
CA PRO A 305 9.24 5.63 -13.52
C PRO A 305 9.81 5.35 -14.93
N ALA A 306 9.09 4.63 -15.79
CA ALA A 306 9.63 4.18 -17.08
C ALA A 306 9.78 5.33 -18.10
N ASP A 307 10.75 5.24 -19.00
CA ASP A 307 11.08 6.30 -19.97
C ASP A 307 10.11 6.33 -21.17
N LEU A 308 9.65 7.52 -21.58
CA LEU A 308 8.75 7.69 -22.75
C LEU A 308 9.43 7.38 -24.09
N ALA A 309 10.74 7.59 -24.19
CA ALA A 309 11.47 7.58 -25.47
C ALA A 309 11.88 6.17 -25.93
N SER A 310 11.74 5.17 -25.06
CA SER A 310 11.99 3.76 -25.36
C SER A 310 11.00 2.95 -24.54
N SER A 311 9.74 2.95 -24.97
CA SER A 311 8.71 2.17 -24.31
C SER A 311 8.85 0.68 -24.67
N PRO A 312 9.22 -0.22 -23.74
CA PRO A 312 8.95 -1.64 -23.87
C PRO A 312 7.45 -1.94 -23.73
N ALA A 313 6.61 -1.01 -23.27
CA ALA A 313 5.18 -1.24 -23.08
C ALA A 313 4.41 -1.48 -24.41
N ALA A 314 4.89 -0.91 -25.52
CA ALA A 314 4.36 -1.22 -26.84
C ALA A 314 4.74 -2.64 -27.33
N GLU A 315 5.86 -3.19 -26.83
CA GLU A 315 6.27 -4.58 -27.06
C GLU A 315 5.61 -5.55 -26.06
N ASP A 316 5.43 -5.14 -24.79
CA ASP A 316 4.83 -5.92 -23.70
C ASP A 316 3.30 -6.09 -23.84
N GLU A 317 2.56 -5.08 -24.31
CA GLU A 317 1.14 -5.25 -24.64
C GLU A 317 0.93 -6.17 -25.85
N GLY A 318 1.79 -6.07 -26.86
CA GLY A 318 1.79 -7.00 -28.00
C GLY A 318 2.13 -8.44 -27.59
N TYR A 319 3.04 -8.59 -26.62
CA TYR A 319 3.50 -9.87 -26.12
C TYR A 319 2.51 -10.55 -25.17
N LEU A 320 1.96 -9.81 -24.19
CA LEU A 320 0.89 -10.34 -23.33
C LEU A 320 -0.33 -10.71 -24.15
N SER A 321 -0.62 -9.97 -25.23
CA SER A 321 -1.64 -10.34 -26.21
C SER A 321 -1.29 -11.64 -26.96
N GLN A 322 -0.02 -11.86 -27.31
CA GLN A 322 0.44 -13.12 -27.90
C GLN A 322 0.32 -14.30 -26.93
N ILE A 323 0.81 -14.17 -25.68
CA ILE A 323 0.62 -15.21 -24.65
C ILE A 323 -0.87 -15.46 -24.46
N ALA A 324 -1.68 -14.41 -24.30
CA ALA A 324 -3.11 -14.54 -24.10
C ALA A 324 -3.75 -15.31 -25.27
N GLY A 325 -3.36 -15.04 -26.52
CA GLY A 325 -3.80 -15.80 -27.69
C GLY A 325 -3.36 -17.27 -27.67
N GLU A 326 -2.13 -17.57 -27.26
CA GLU A 326 -1.62 -18.95 -27.10
C GLU A 326 -2.37 -19.73 -26.00
N LEU A 327 -2.70 -19.05 -24.88
CA LEU A 327 -3.47 -19.62 -23.79
C LEU A 327 -4.94 -19.79 -24.15
N GLU A 328 -5.55 -18.83 -24.86
CA GLU A 328 -6.92 -18.93 -25.36
C GLU A 328 -7.08 -20.09 -26.34
N ALA A 329 -6.09 -20.33 -27.21
CA ALA A 329 -6.04 -21.51 -28.07
C ALA A 329 -6.02 -22.83 -27.28
N SER A 330 -5.49 -22.79 -26.05
CA SER A 330 -5.49 -23.91 -25.09
C SER A 330 -6.76 -23.94 -24.20
N GLY A 331 -7.70 -23.01 -24.42
CA GLY A 331 -8.95 -22.88 -23.67
C GLY A 331 -8.80 -22.21 -22.30
N TRP A 332 -7.70 -21.47 -22.07
CA TRP A 332 -7.43 -20.74 -20.83
C TRP A 332 -7.41 -19.24 -21.09
N ARG A 333 -8.00 -18.47 -20.18
CA ARG A 333 -7.99 -17.02 -20.19
C ARG A 333 -7.01 -16.52 -19.14
N LEU A 334 -6.19 -15.55 -19.51
CA LEU A 334 -5.26 -14.86 -18.64
C LEU A 334 -5.80 -13.46 -18.33
N GLU A 335 -5.90 -13.13 -17.06
CA GLU A 335 -6.28 -11.80 -16.58
C GLU A 335 -5.17 -11.31 -15.65
N TYR A 336 -4.94 -10.00 -15.59
CA TYR A 336 -3.97 -9.39 -14.67
C TYR A 336 -4.72 -8.51 -13.67
N ASP A 337 -4.56 -8.81 -12.39
CA ASP A 337 -5.29 -8.17 -11.30
C ASP A 337 -4.36 -8.01 -10.09
N GLY A 338 -4.17 -6.77 -9.63
CA GLY A 338 -3.46 -6.47 -8.39
C GLY A 338 -2.03 -7.02 -8.28
N GLY A 339 -1.31 -7.18 -9.40
CA GLY A 339 0.05 -7.74 -9.40
C GLY A 339 0.13 -9.25 -9.65
N ILE A 340 -1.02 -9.93 -9.82
CA ILE A 340 -1.11 -11.37 -10.05
C ILE A 340 -1.73 -11.67 -11.41
N HIS A 341 -1.12 -12.61 -12.12
CA HIS A 341 -1.69 -13.20 -13.33
C HIS A 341 -2.67 -14.31 -12.95
N ARG A 342 -3.96 -14.06 -13.14
CA ARG A 342 -5.05 -15.01 -12.90
C ARG A 342 -5.33 -15.83 -14.14
N VAL A 343 -5.34 -17.15 -13.99
CA VAL A 343 -5.62 -18.10 -15.07
C VAL A 343 -6.97 -18.77 -14.82
N HIS A 344 -7.89 -18.55 -15.74
CA HIS A 344 -9.22 -19.15 -15.74
C HIS A 344 -9.35 -20.14 -16.90
N GLY A 345 -10.02 -21.27 -16.69
CA GLY A 345 -10.22 -22.23 -17.77
C GLY A 345 -10.67 -23.60 -17.29
N THR A 346 -10.77 -24.54 -18.23
CA THR A 346 -11.16 -25.91 -17.91
C THR A 346 -9.91 -26.77 -17.69
N PHE A 347 -9.49 -26.93 -16.43
CA PHE A 347 -8.40 -27.83 -16.05
C PHE A 347 -8.69 -28.52 -14.70
N THR A 348 -8.22 -29.76 -14.56
CA THR A 348 -8.46 -30.58 -13.37
C THR A 348 -7.32 -30.48 -12.34
N ASN A 349 -6.17 -29.97 -12.75
CA ASN A 349 -5.02 -29.73 -11.88
C ASN A 349 -4.48 -28.31 -12.14
N PRO A 350 -4.63 -27.38 -11.19
CA PRO A 350 -4.18 -26.00 -11.36
C PRO A 350 -2.65 -25.85 -11.32
N VAL A 351 -1.92 -26.80 -10.71
CA VAL A 351 -0.47 -26.68 -10.49
C VAL A 351 0.34 -26.67 -11.80
N PRO A 352 0.14 -27.61 -12.75
CA PRO A 352 0.84 -27.58 -14.04
C PRO A 352 0.48 -26.36 -14.88
N VAL A 353 -0.76 -25.88 -14.78
CA VAL A 353 -1.24 -24.70 -15.50
C VAL A 353 -0.52 -23.44 -15.01
N ALA A 354 -0.51 -23.22 -13.70
CA ALA A 354 0.22 -22.10 -13.11
C ALA A 354 1.72 -22.16 -13.45
N ALA A 355 2.32 -23.35 -13.48
CA ALA A 355 3.74 -23.52 -13.79
C ALA A 355 4.05 -23.20 -15.25
N GLN A 356 3.18 -23.61 -16.17
CA GLN A 356 3.29 -23.32 -17.60
C GLN A 356 3.17 -21.82 -17.88
N VAL A 357 2.19 -21.16 -17.26
CA VAL A 357 2.03 -19.72 -17.40
C VAL A 357 3.20 -18.95 -16.78
N ALA A 358 3.72 -19.38 -15.63
CA ALA A 358 4.89 -18.77 -15.01
C ALA A 358 6.15 -18.87 -15.89
N GLU A 359 6.35 -20.01 -16.57
CA GLU A 359 7.46 -20.20 -17.51
C GLU A 359 7.33 -19.33 -18.77
N LEU A 360 6.12 -19.15 -19.28
CA LEU A 360 5.86 -18.27 -20.43
C LEU A 360 6.17 -16.81 -20.06
N LEU A 361 5.66 -16.34 -18.92
CA LEU A 361 5.81 -14.97 -18.47
C LEU A 361 7.25 -14.61 -18.04
N GLU A 362 7.99 -15.53 -17.42
CA GLU A 362 9.36 -15.28 -16.92
C GLU A 362 10.30 -14.68 -17.97
N LYS A 363 10.11 -15.03 -19.25
CA LYS A 363 10.98 -14.57 -20.33
C LYS A 363 11.00 -13.03 -20.49
N HIS A 364 10.05 -12.33 -19.85
CA HIS A 364 9.83 -10.89 -20.03
C HIS A 364 9.68 -10.12 -18.71
N VAL A 365 9.30 -10.80 -17.61
CA VAL A 365 9.17 -10.20 -16.27
C VAL A 365 10.06 -10.91 -15.26
N GLY A 366 10.82 -10.14 -14.45
CA GLY A 366 11.82 -10.69 -13.54
C GLY A 366 11.27 -11.54 -12.39
N THR A 367 10.08 -11.23 -11.90
CA THR A 367 9.35 -12.04 -10.90
C THR A 367 7.90 -12.17 -11.34
N VAL A 368 7.36 -13.40 -11.28
CA VAL A 368 6.02 -13.72 -11.76
C VAL A 368 5.16 -14.28 -10.64
N TYR A 369 3.95 -13.75 -10.52
CA TYR A 369 2.91 -14.26 -9.64
C TYR A 369 1.78 -14.83 -10.49
N VAL A 370 1.51 -16.14 -10.36
CA VAL A 370 0.47 -16.81 -11.14
C VAL A 370 -0.50 -17.52 -10.22
N HIS A 371 -1.77 -17.17 -10.32
CA HIS A 371 -2.87 -17.85 -9.65
C HIS A 371 -3.72 -18.59 -10.67
N ALA A 372 -3.80 -19.91 -10.57
CA ALA A 372 -4.68 -20.73 -11.39
C ALA A 372 -5.81 -21.31 -10.53
N GLU A 373 -7.06 -21.05 -10.90
CA GLU A 373 -8.24 -21.55 -10.20
C GLU A 373 -9.05 -22.47 -11.13
N GLY A 374 -9.18 -23.73 -10.71
CA GLY A 374 -10.03 -24.72 -11.36
C GLY A 374 -11.21 -25.10 -10.47
N PRO A 375 -12.20 -25.85 -11.00
CA PRO A 375 -13.44 -26.17 -10.28
C PRO A 375 -13.25 -27.04 -9.02
N LYS A 376 -12.06 -27.61 -8.81
CA LYS A 376 -11.76 -28.55 -7.70
C LYS A 376 -10.55 -28.14 -6.88
N GLY A 377 -9.99 -26.96 -7.10
CA GLY A 377 -8.79 -26.51 -6.40
C GLY A 377 -8.07 -25.39 -7.12
N TRP A 378 -7.05 -24.86 -6.46
CA TRP A 378 -6.27 -23.74 -6.95
C TRP A 378 -4.77 -23.96 -6.71
N ALA A 379 -3.96 -23.19 -7.43
CA ALA A 379 -2.51 -23.10 -7.23
C ALA A 379 -2.05 -21.66 -7.37
N LEU A 380 -1.18 -21.24 -6.46
CA LEU A 380 -0.43 -19.99 -6.52
C LEU A 380 1.05 -20.33 -6.67
N ILE A 381 1.67 -19.78 -7.71
CA ILE A 381 3.10 -19.87 -7.95
C ILE A 381 3.70 -18.47 -7.88
N VAL A 382 4.76 -18.34 -7.10
CA VAL A 382 5.68 -17.19 -7.15
C VAL A 382 6.98 -17.68 -7.74
N TRP A 383 7.37 -17.11 -8.87
CA TRP A 383 8.54 -17.53 -9.63
C TRP A 383 9.50 -16.36 -9.80
N SER A 384 10.67 -16.45 -9.18
CA SER A 384 11.76 -15.49 -9.29
C SER A 384 13.05 -16.28 -9.39
N ARG A 385 13.61 -16.42 -10.59
CA ARG A 385 14.71 -17.38 -10.84
C ARG A 385 15.86 -17.19 -9.85
N PRO A 386 16.37 -18.27 -9.21
CA PRO A 386 16.05 -19.69 -9.42
C PRO A 386 15.00 -20.25 -8.45
N MET A 387 14.26 -19.41 -7.73
CA MET A 387 13.38 -19.79 -6.63
C MET A 387 11.91 -19.87 -7.09
N LEU A 388 11.27 -21.01 -6.79
CA LEU A 388 9.84 -21.23 -7.05
C LEU A 388 9.13 -21.54 -5.74
N LEU A 389 8.21 -20.67 -5.35
CA LEU A 389 7.26 -20.94 -4.27
C LEU A 389 5.95 -21.47 -4.85
N LEU A 390 5.41 -22.52 -4.24
CA LEU A 390 4.12 -23.12 -4.57
C LEU A 390 3.24 -23.17 -3.32
N ALA A 391 2.03 -22.64 -3.44
CA ALA A 391 0.89 -22.92 -2.57
C ALA A 391 -0.25 -23.52 -3.41
N SER A 392 -0.87 -24.59 -2.93
CA SER A 392 -1.99 -25.21 -3.66
C SER A 392 -2.92 -25.96 -2.72
N ALA A 393 -4.22 -25.95 -3.04
CA ALA A 393 -5.25 -26.67 -2.30
C ALA A 393 -6.32 -27.25 -3.24
N PRO A 394 -6.98 -28.37 -2.89
CA PRO A 394 -6.73 -29.21 -1.71
C PRO A 394 -5.53 -30.15 -1.91
N ARG A 395 -4.96 -30.21 -3.12
CA ARG A 395 -3.76 -31.03 -3.38
C ARG A 395 -2.54 -30.33 -2.82
N GLY A 396 -1.92 -30.95 -1.81
CA GLY A 396 -0.65 -30.51 -1.25
C GLY A 396 -0.76 -29.60 -0.04
N SER A 397 -1.83 -28.80 0.09
CA SER A 397 -2.24 -27.94 1.22
C SER A 397 -1.13 -27.44 2.15
N ALA A 398 -0.01 -27.02 1.57
CA ALA A 398 1.18 -26.59 2.29
C ALA A 398 2.07 -25.74 1.39
N TRP A 399 2.86 -24.87 2.01
CA TRP A 399 3.87 -24.07 1.32
C TRP A 399 5.06 -24.93 0.91
N ARG A 400 5.51 -24.79 -0.35
CA ARG A 400 6.66 -25.52 -0.89
C ARG A 400 7.59 -24.57 -1.62
N LEU A 401 8.84 -24.54 -1.20
CA LEU A 401 9.88 -23.75 -1.84
C LEU A 401 10.83 -24.67 -2.59
N TYR A 402 11.01 -24.41 -3.87
CA TYR A 402 11.90 -25.13 -4.77
C TYR A 402 13.02 -24.23 -5.25
N ARG A 403 14.16 -24.85 -5.53
CA ARG A 403 15.21 -24.30 -6.38
C ARG A 403 15.15 -24.98 -7.74
N VAL A 404 15.13 -24.18 -8.79
CA VAL A 404 15.00 -24.59 -10.19
C VAL A 404 16.13 -23.95 -10.99
N ASP A 405 17.29 -24.60 -10.98
CA ASP A 405 18.46 -24.17 -11.75
C ASP A 405 18.32 -24.58 -13.24
N PRO A 406 18.83 -23.78 -14.20
CA PRO A 406 18.84 -24.13 -15.62
C PRO A 406 19.52 -25.50 -15.88
N PRO A 407 19.04 -26.30 -16.86
CA PRO A 407 18.01 -26.00 -17.85
C PRO A 407 16.58 -26.30 -17.38
N ALA A 408 16.36 -26.58 -16.09
CA ALA A 408 15.02 -26.87 -15.58
C ALA A 408 14.15 -25.60 -15.55
N THR A 409 12.86 -25.78 -15.80
CA THR A 409 11.82 -24.74 -15.79
C THR A 409 10.72 -25.06 -14.78
N PRO A 410 9.87 -24.09 -14.40
CA PRO A 410 8.67 -24.35 -13.60
C PRO A 410 7.82 -25.52 -14.13
N SER A 411 7.55 -25.57 -15.43
CA SER A 411 6.76 -26.66 -16.02
C SER A 411 7.47 -28.00 -15.96
N SER A 412 8.78 -28.04 -16.19
CA SER A 412 9.55 -29.30 -16.03
C SER A 412 9.56 -29.78 -14.57
N ARG A 413 9.47 -28.84 -13.62
CA ARG A 413 9.52 -29.10 -12.18
C ARG A 413 8.19 -29.62 -11.65
N LEU A 414 7.07 -29.10 -12.16
CA LEU A 414 5.73 -29.32 -11.62
C LEU A 414 4.77 -30.02 -12.58
N GLY A 415 5.17 -30.28 -13.83
CA GLY A 415 4.33 -30.85 -14.89
C GLY A 415 4.33 -32.38 -15.01
N GLY A 416 5.16 -33.10 -14.24
CA GLY A 416 5.35 -34.55 -14.40
C GLY A 416 4.73 -35.42 -13.30
N GLY A 417 3.61 -36.11 -13.61
CA GLY A 417 3.15 -37.32 -12.91
C GLY A 417 2.16 -37.17 -11.74
N GLU A 418 1.65 -38.30 -11.24
CA GLU A 418 0.75 -38.35 -10.07
C GLU A 418 1.48 -37.89 -8.79
N GLY A 419 1.28 -36.62 -8.42
CA GLY A 419 1.77 -36.05 -7.17
C GLY A 419 2.62 -34.80 -7.36
N LEU A 420 2.96 -34.13 -6.26
CA LEU A 420 3.85 -32.96 -6.28
C LEU A 420 5.31 -33.41 -6.28
N SER A 421 6.12 -32.80 -7.15
CA SER A 421 7.55 -33.12 -7.27
C SER A 421 8.31 -32.86 -5.97
N ARG A 422 9.31 -33.71 -5.69
CA ARG A 422 10.29 -33.52 -4.61
C ARG A 422 11.66 -33.07 -5.12
N VAL A 423 11.88 -33.09 -6.44
CA VAL A 423 13.18 -32.74 -7.02
C VAL A 423 13.36 -31.22 -6.91
N GLY A 424 14.48 -30.76 -6.35
CA GLY A 424 14.74 -29.34 -6.13
C GLY A 424 13.94 -28.73 -4.98
N LEU A 425 13.12 -29.51 -4.26
CA LEU A 425 12.38 -29.04 -3.09
C LEU A 425 13.36 -28.70 -1.97
N LEU A 426 13.44 -27.43 -1.62
CA LEU A 426 14.25 -26.96 -0.50
C LEU A 426 13.50 -27.19 0.81
N ARG A 427 12.21 -26.83 0.86
CA ARG A 427 11.40 -26.87 2.08
C ARG A 427 9.94 -27.17 1.79
N THR A 428 9.33 -27.97 2.65
CA THR A 428 7.87 -27.99 2.85
C THR A 428 7.62 -27.38 4.22
N SER A 429 6.82 -26.33 4.27
CA SER A 429 6.69 -25.59 5.51
C SER A 429 5.25 -25.30 5.87
N ALA A 430 4.73 -26.17 6.73
CA ALA A 430 3.44 -26.05 7.37
C ALA A 430 2.22 -26.03 6.42
N PRO A 431 1.04 -26.40 6.93
CA PRO A 431 -0.22 -26.19 6.22
C PRO A 431 -0.41 -24.72 5.82
N LEU A 432 -1.17 -24.46 4.75
CA LEU A 432 -1.39 -23.09 4.24
C LEU A 432 -1.98 -22.12 5.29
N HIS A 433 -2.75 -22.62 6.27
CA HIS A 433 -3.31 -21.83 7.38
C HIS A 433 -2.33 -21.55 8.53
N ARG A 434 -1.05 -21.89 8.38
CA ARG A 434 -0.01 -21.65 9.38
C ARG A 434 1.14 -20.88 8.77
N VAL A 435 1.85 -20.17 9.65
CA VAL A 435 3.08 -19.46 9.29
C VAL A 435 4.07 -20.44 8.64
N PRO A 436 4.60 -20.12 7.44
CA PRO A 436 5.56 -20.95 6.76
C PRO A 436 6.94 -20.86 7.43
N HIS A 437 7.87 -21.68 6.96
CA HIS A 437 9.21 -21.78 7.52
C HIS A 437 9.99 -20.50 7.19
N ARG A 438 10.94 -20.12 8.05
CA ARG A 438 11.76 -18.91 7.89
C ARG A 438 12.41 -18.76 6.51
N ASP A 439 12.79 -19.86 5.85
CA ASP A 439 13.38 -19.83 4.50
C ASP A 439 12.36 -19.38 3.42
N VAL A 440 11.06 -19.68 3.62
CA VAL A 440 9.98 -19.14 2.78
C VAL A 440 9.75 -17.67 3.11
N LEU A 441 9.70 -17.31 4.40
CA LEU A 441 9.53 -15.92 4.82
C LEU A 441 10.66 -15.03 4.29
N ALA A 442 11.92 -15.45 4.42
CA ALA A 442 13.07 -14.72 3.90
C ALA A 442 13.03 -14.56 2.37
N HIS A 443 12.54 -15.57 1.64
CA HIS A 443 12.35 -15.43 0.20
C HIS A 443 11.24 -14.41 -0.12
N LEU A 444 10.12 -14.44 0.58
CA LEU A 444 9.04 -13.48 0.38
C LEU A 444 9.45 -12.05 0.74
N GLU A 445 10.25 -11.90 1.80
CA GLU A 445 10.84 -10.63 2.21
C GLU A 445 11.73 -10.03 1.12
N THR A 446 12.54 -10.84 0.42
CA THR A 446 13.34 -10.36 -0.73
C THR A 446 12.48 -9.87 -1.90
N LEU A 447 11.21 -10.27 -1.94
CA LEU A 447 10.23 -9.85 -2.94
C LEU A 447 9.32 -8.72 -2.41
N GLY A 448 9.57 -8.22 -1.20
CA GLY A 448 8.76 -7.16 -0.58
C GLY A 448 7.32 -7.59 -0.26
N THR A 449 7.07 -8.88 -0.02
CA THR A 449 5.74 -9.44 0.26
C THR A 449 5.80 -10.46 1.41
N ASP A 450 4.65 -11.00 1.80
CA ASP A 450 4.54 -12.04 2.83
C ASP A 450 3.45 -13.07 2.47
N HIS A 451 3.39 -14.15 3.26
CA HIS A 451 2.53 -15.29 2.99
C HIS A 451 1.03 -15.02 3.19
N ILE A 452 0.67 -14.07 4.06
CA ILE A 452 -0.71 -13.62 4.29
C ILE A 452 -1.14 -12.76 3.11
N SER A 453 -0.31 -11.77 2.74
CA SER A 453 -0.53 -10.91 1.58
C SER A 453 -0.77 -11.72 0.29
N LEU A 454 0.01 -12.79 0.08
CA LEU A 454 -0.15 -13.69 -1.07
C LEU A 454 -1.46 -14.48 -1.06
N LEU A 455 -1.90 -15.00 0.09
CA LEU A 455 -3.17 -15.73 0.19
C LEU A 455 -4.37 -14.80 0.04
N GLU A 456 -4.26 -13.57 0.54
CA GLU A 456 -5.27 -12.52 0.40
C GLU A 456 -5.43 -12.11 -1.07
N GLN A 457 -4.34 -11.78 -1.76
CA GLN A 457 -4.37 -11.43 -3.19
C GLN A 457 -4.94 -12.57 -4.06
N ALA A 458 -4.64 -13.82 -3.70
CA ALA A 458 -5.19 -15.00 -4.35
C ALA A 458 -6.67 -15.27 -3.99
N GLY A 459 -7.25 -14.57 -3.01
CA GLY A 459 -8.65 -14.69 -2.59
C GLY A 459 -8.95 -15.89 -1.67
N HIS A 460 -7.95 -16.42 -0.97
CA HIS A 460 -8.05 -17.65 -0.15
C HIS A 460 -7.82 -17.43 1.36
N LEU A 461 -7.70 -16.18 1.82
CA LEU A 461 -7.56 -15.89 3.25
C LEU A 461 -8.87 -16.17 4.03
N ASN A 462 -10.03 -15.86 3.44
CA ASN A 462 -11.36 -16.00 4.07
C ASN A 462 -12.13 -17.25 3.63
N ARG A 463 -11.51 -18.15 2.86
CA ARG A 463 -12.15 -19.39 2.37
C ARG A 463 -11.62 -20.60 3.16
N PRO A 464 -12.47 -21.59 3.49
CA PRO A 464 -11.97 -22.85 4.06
C PRO A 464 -11.04 -23.53 3.05
N LEU A 465 -9.77 -23.71 3.45
CA LEU A 465 -8.67 -24.27 2.66
C LEU A 465 -8.74 -25.79 2.46
#